data_AF-A0A556QK71-F1
#
_entry.id   AF-A0A556QK71-F1
#
_cell.length_a   1.000
_cell.length_b   1.000
_cell.length_c   1.000
_cell.angle_alpha   90.00
_cell.angle_beta   90.00
_cell.angle_gamma   90.00
#
_symmetry.space_group_name_H-M   'P 1'
#
loop_
_entity.id
_entity.type
_entity.pdbx_description
1 polymer ?
#
loop_
_entity_poly.entity_id
_entity_poly.type
_entity_poly.pdbx_seq_one_letter_code
_entity_poly.pdbx_strand_id
1 'polypeptide(L)'
;MGLSLHVHVHAPASLDEAAVRAIVARWHGLAEGLAAEGRVDRVFELSNETADLNQFATGWISVPVASDPDTCTGVTVAPVTGWIFLVQLGKGSEPLVLGLCRYPATVKAPGGDTWLSSGKDEGWHFLASCKTQYASLHGWEQFRRCHLAAVDIALAGESLGLEVRIEDEGGYWPGRNEVALRAAVERMNRLVAGLAGALKDATDEDGKSPSVESPILEHPAFERLEAEAQDSEDARKLRDALNAVKKGAR
;
A
#
# COMPACT_ATOMS: atom_id res chain seq x y z
N MET A 1 -1.24 2.43 9.70
CA MET A 1 0.23 2.30 9.56
C MET A 1 0.55 0.84 9.30
N GLY A 2 1.47 0.56 8.40
CA GLY A 2 1.99 -0.78 8.17
C GLY A 2 3.01 -0.78 7.05
N LEU A 3 3.91 -1.76 7.03
CA LEU A 3 5.02 -1.81 6.07
C LEU A 3 4.48 -1.96 4.64
N SER A 4 4.61 -0.87 3.88
CA SER A 4 4.04 -0.69 2.54
C SER A 4 5.13 -0.63 1.47
N LEU A 5 4.81 -1.16 0.30
CA LEU A 5 5.55 -0.96 -0.93
C LEU A 5 4.77 0.01 -1.82
N HIS A 6 5.37 1.14 -2.18
CA HIS A 6 4.81 2.10 -3.13
C HIS A 6 5.54 2.00 -4.45
N VAL A 7 4.81 1.74 -5.52
CA VAL A 7 5.37 1.53 -6.86
C VAL A 7 4.79 2.57 -7.80
N HIS A 8 5.64 3.45 -8.31
CA HIS A 8 5.32 4.44 -9.31
C HIS A 8 5.83 3.94 -10.65
N VAL A 9 4.96 3.91 -11.66
CA VAL A 9 5.28 3.41 -12.98
C VAL A 9 4.93 4.48 -13.99
N HIS A 10 5.85 4.73 -14.91
CA HIS A 10 5.67 5.70 -15.98
C HIS A 10 6.07 5.10 -17.34
N ALA A 11 5.33 5.48 -18.38
CA ALA A 11 5.69 5.24 -19.76
C ALA A 11 5.39 6.45 -20.66
N PRO A 12 6.16 6.68 -21.73
CA PRO A 12 6.02 7.87 -22.58
C PRO A 12 4.64 8.01 -23.25
N ALA A 13 4.20 9.25 -23.46
CA ALA A 13 2.95 9.57 -24.15
C ALA A 13 2.90 9.10 -25.61
N SER A 14 4.08 8.91 -26.22
CA SER A 14 4.23 8.43 -27.59
C SER A 14 3.78 6.98 -27.80
N LEU A 15 3.64 6.20 -26.72
CA LEU A 15 3.07 4.86 -26.81
C LEU A 15 1.56 4.95 -27.04
N ASP A 16 1.11 4.30 -28.11
CA ASP A 16 -0.31 4.09 -28.36
C ASP A 16 -0.90 3.00 -27.45
N GLU A 17 -2.22 2.87 -27.48
CA GLU A 17 -2.97 1.91 -26.67
C GLU A 17 -2.57 0.45 -26.94
N ALA A 18 -2.28 0.10 -28.19
CA ALA A 18 -1.90 -1.26 -28.55
C ALA A 18 -0.51 -1.62 -27.98
N ALA A 19 0.45 -0.69 -28.06
CA ALA A 19 1.77 -0.83 -27.49
C ALA A 19 1.71 -0.94 -25.97
N VAL A 20 0.92 -0.10 -25.30
CA VAL A 20 0.73 -0.18 -23.85
C VAL A 20 0.09 -1.49 -23.43
N ARG A 21 -0.99 -1.91 -24.10
CA ARG A 21 -1.61 -3.21 -23.83
C ARG A 21 -0.61 -4.35 -23.99
N ALA A 22 0.22 -4.33 -25.04
CA ALA A 22 1.23 -5.35 -25.26
C ALA A 22 2.30 -5.37 -24.17
N ILE A 23 2.73 -4.20 -23.69
CA ILE A 23 3.67 -4.10 -22.57
C ILE A 23 3.06 -4.62 -21.28
N VAL A 24 1.85 -4.18 -20.90
CA VAL A 24 1.19 -4.65 -19.67
C VAL A 24 0.87 -6.15 -19.76
N ALA A 25 0.50 -6.68 -20.93
CA ALA A 25 0.30 -8.12 -21.12
C ALA A 25 1.60 -8.92 -20.94
N ARG A 26 2.74 -8.41 -21.42
CA ARG A 26 4.05 -9.04 -21.16
C ARG A 26 4.43 -8.97 -19.68
N TRP A 27 4.11 -7.86 -19.01
CA TRP A 27 4.35 -7.70 -17.58
C TRP A 27 3.51 -8.69 -16.76
N HIS A 28 2.23 -8.80 -17.11
CA HIS A 28 1.31 -9.79 -16.57
C HIS A 28 1.86 -11.22 -16.75
N GLY A 29 2.33 -11.57 -17.96
CA GLY A 29 2.95 -12.88 -18.20
C GLY A 29 4.21 -13.16 -17.35
N LEU A 30 5.01 -12.13 -17.02
CA LEU A 30 6.13 -12.29 -16.08
C LEU A 30 5.63 -12.57 -14.65
N ALA A 31 4.54 -11.94 -14.22
CA ALA A 31 3.91 -12.25 -12.94
C ALA A 31 3.33 -13.67 -12.95
N GLU A 32 2.73 -14.12 -14.05
CA GLU A 32 2.24 -15.50 -14.20
C GLU A 32 3.38 -16.53 -14.10
N GLY A 33 4.55 -16.22 -14.64
CA GLY A 33 5.75 -17.04 -14.45
C GLY A 33 6.10 -17.23 -12.97
N LEU A 34 6.06 -16.15 -12.19
CA LEU A 34 6.29 -16.23 -10.74
C LEU A 34 5.19 -17.02 -10.01
N ALA A 35 3.95 -17.00 -10.50
CA ALA A 35 2.88 -17.83 -9.96
C ALA A 35 3.13 -19.32 -10.26
N ALA A 36 3.57 -19.66 -11.47
CA ALA A 36 3.93 -21.02 -11.86
C ALA A 36 5.09 -21.59 -11.03
N GLU A 37 6.00 -20.72 -10.57
CA GLU A 37 7.09 -21.05 -9.63
C GLU A 37 6.64 -21.14 -8.16
N GLY A 38 5.37 -20.86 -7.87
CA GLY A 38 4.84 -20.83 -6.49
C GLY A 38 5.33 -19.64 -5.66
N ARG A 39 5.87 -18.60 -6.30
CA ARG A 39 6.34 -17.39 -5.61
C ARG A 39 5.21 -16.45 -5.24
N VAL A 40 4.10 -16.47 -5.97
CA VAL A 40 2.84 -15.79 -5.63
C VAL A 40 1.67 -16.76 -5.69
N ASP A 41 0.58 -16.48 -4.98
CA ASP A 41 -0.58 -17.38 -4.92
C ASP A 41 -1.40 -17.34 -6.21
N ARG A 42 -1.61 -16.15 -6.79
CA ARG A 42 -2.44 -15.99 -7.99
C ARG A 42 -2.15 -14.69 -8.73
N VAL A 43 -2.21 -14.75 -10.05
CA VAL A 43 -2.33 -13.59 -10.93
C VAL A 43 -3.72 -13.60 -11.56
N PHE A 44 -4.41 -12.48 -11.52
CA PHE A 44 -5.74 -12.33 -12.10
C PHE A 44 -5.63 -11.93 -13.57
N GLU A 45 -6.73 -12.08 -14.31
CA GLU A 45 -6.77 -11.68 -15.71
C GLU A 45 -6.51 -10.18 -15.87
N LEU A 46 -5.88 -9.83 -16.99
CA LEU A 46 -5.70 -8.44 -17.38
C LEU A 46 -7.07 -7.78 -17.61
N SER A 47 -7.29 -6.62 -16.99
CA SER A 47 -8.53 -5.86 -17.12
C SER A 47 -8.30 -4.46 -17.67
N ASN A 48 -9.24 -4.00 -18.50
CA ASN A 48 -9.40 -2.60 -18.89
C ASN A 48 -10.83 -2.12 -18.63
N GLU A 49 -11.60 -2.84 -17.81
CA GLU A 49 -12.98 -2.51 -17.50
C GLU A 49 -13.04 -1.26 -16.62
N THR A 50 -13.96 -0.34 -16.95
CA THR A 50 -14.10 0.94 -16.23
C THR A 50 -14.32 0.74 -14.73
N ALA A 51 -15.03 -0.31 -14.33
CA ALA A 51 -15.26 -0.61 -12.92
C ALA A 51 -13.95 -0.94 -12.18
N ASP A 52 -13.12 -1.80 -12.77
CA ASP A 52 -11.83 -2.20 -12.19
C ASP A 52 -10.84 -1.02 -12.17
N LEU A 53 -10.79 -0.24 -13.26
CA LEU A 53 -9.95 0.96 -13.34
C LEU A 53 -10.35 1.98 -12.26
N ASN A 54 -11.65 2.22 -12.06
CA ASN A 54 -12.12 3.12 -11.01
C ASN A 54 -11.82 2.59 -9.60
N GLN A 55 -11.91 1.29 -9.40
CA GLN A 55 -11.66 0.67 -8.10
C GLN A 55 -10.17 0.72 -7.72
N PHE A 56 -9.28 0.41 -8.67
CA PHE A 56 -7.88 0.13 -8.36
C PHE A 56 -6.88 1.17 -8.85
N ALA A 57 -7.26 2.04 -9.80
CA ALA A 57 -6.34 2.99 -10.41
C ALA A 57 -6.71 4.46 -10.17
N THR A 58 -7.77 4.74 -9.39
CA THR A 58 -8.14 6.11 -9.02
C THR A 58 -7.10 6.74 -8.10
N GLY A 59 -6.53 7.86 -8.54
CA GLY A 59 -5.63 8.69 -7.73
C GLY A 59 -6.37 9.71 -6.89
N TRP A 60 -5.64 10.36 -5.98
CA TRP A 60 -6.16 11.41 -5.10
C TRP A 60 -5.23 12.62 -5.07
N ILE A 61 -5.80 13.81 -5.09
CA ILE A 61 -5.11 15.07 -4.86
C ILE A 61 -5.63 15.66 -3.55
N SER A 62 -4.74 15.91 -2.61
CA SER A 62 -5.08 16.64 -1.39
C SER A 62 -5.09 18.13 -1.68
N VAL A 63 -6.20 18.79 -1.38
CA VAL A 63 -6.35 20.25 -1.50
C VAL A 63 -6.77 20.86 -0.17
N PRO A 64 -6.26 22.04 0.20
CA PRO A 64 -6.66 22.70 1.43
C PRO A 64 -8.15 23.07 1.39
N VAL A 65 -8.82 23.00 2.54
CA VAL A 65 -10.19 23.46 2.69
C VAL A 65 -10.16 24.98 2.88
N ALA A 66 -10.88 25.71 2.03
CA ALA A 66 -10.80 27.18 2.03
C ALA A 66 -11.17 27.82 3.38
N SER A 67 -12.05 27.19 4.16
CA SER A 67 -12.47 27.68 5.48
C SER A 67 -11.54 27.30 6.62
N ASP A 68 -10.59 26.39 6.41
CA ASP A 68 -9.69 25.88 7.43
C ASP A 68 -8.34 25.48 6.81
N PRO A 69 -7.30 26.33 6.92
CA PRO A 69 -6.01 26.09 6.27
C PRO A 69 -5.26 24.87 6.83
N ASP A 70 -5.61 24.40 8.03
CA ASP A 70 -5.02 23.22 8.66
C ASP A 70 -5.75 21.92 8.26
N THR A 71 -6.81 22.04 7.47
CA THR A 71 -7.60 20.90 6.97
C THR A 71 -7.46 20.77 5.46
N CYS A 72 -7.38 19.53 4.98
CA CYS A 72 -7.41 19.20 3.55
C CYS A 72 -8.59 18.29 3.21
N THR A 73 -9.04 18.35 1.95
CA THR A 73 -9.99 17.42 1.35
C THR A 73 -9.38 16.76 0.12
N GLY A 74 -9.91 15.60 -0.26
CA GLY A 74 -9.43 14.82 -1.40
C GLY A 74 -10.25 15.06 -2.67
N VAL A 75 -9.56 15.21 -3.80
CA VAL A 75 -10.15 15.18 -5.14
C VAL A 75 -9.75 13.90 -5.84
N THR A 76 -10.71 13.15 -6.36
CA THR A 76 -10.44 11.94 -7.11
C THR A 76 -9.95 12.25 -8.52
N VAL A 77 -8.99 11.45 -8.98
CA VAL A 77 -8.47 11.47 -10.35
C VAL A 77 -8.69 10.09 -10.94
N ALA A 78 -9.86 9.89 -11.54
CA ALA A 78 -10.18 8.65 -12.22
C ALA A 78 -9.36 8.51 -13.52
N PRO A 79 -8.90 7.31 -13.86
CA PRO A 79 -8.26 7.07 -15.16
C PRO A 79 -9.27 7.22 -16.30
N VAL A 80 -8.78 7.67 -17.46
CA VAL A 80 -9.57 7.77 -18.71
C VAL A 80 -9.56 6.43 -19.45
N THR A 81 -8.40 5.76 -19.48
CA THR A 81 -8.19 4.46 -20.12
C THR A 81 -6.95 3.81 -19.50
N GLY A 82 -6.83 2.49 -19.59
CA GLY A 82 -5.67 1.78 -19.08
C GLY A 82 -5.85 0.27 -19.08
N TRP A 83 -4.77 -0.42 -18.71
CA TRP A 83 -4.76 -1.85 -18.48
C TRP A 83 -4.10 -2.13 -17.14
N ILE A 84 -4.76 -2.94 -16.32
CA ILE A 84 -4.29 -3.32 -15.00
C ILE A 84 -4.39 -4.82 -14.82
N PHE A 85 -3.58 -5.34 -13.90
CA PHE A 85 -3.73 -6.71 -13.41
C PHE A 85 -3.47 -6.74 -11.91
N LEU A 86 -4.11 -7.70 -11.26
CA LEU A 86 -4.01 -7.92 -9.82
C LEU A 86 -3.14 -9.15 -9.54
N VAL A 87 -2.35 -9.09 -8.49
CA VAL A 87 -1.55 -10.22 -7.99
C VAL A 87 -1.88 -10.44 -6.52
N GLN A 88 -2.38 -11.63 -6.21
CA GLN A 88 -2.44 -12.13 -4.85
C GLN A 88 -1.08 -12.72 -4.50
N LEU A 89 -0.29 -11.96 -3.73
CA LEU A 89 1.08 -12.35 -3.37
C LEU A 89 1.08 -13.57 -2.44
N GLY A 90 0.25 -13.53 -1.41
CA GLY A 90 0.19 -14.57 -0.39
C GLY A 90 -0.73 -14.22 0.76
N LYS A 91 -1.08 -15.21 1.57
CA LYS A 91 -1.87 -15.01 2.78
C LYS A 91 -1.27 -13.89 3.65
N GLY A 92 -2.14 -12.98 4.12
CA GLY A 92 -1.75 -11.84 4.95
C GLY A 92 -1.15 -10.65 4.18
N SER A 93 -1.01 -10.72 2.86
CA SER A 93 -0.64 -9.55 2.05
C SER A 93 -1.87 -8.91 1.42
N GLU A 94 -1.87 -7.58 1.32
CA GLU A 94 -2.74 -6.90 0.36
C GLU A 94 -2.36 -7.36 -1.06
N PRO A 95 -3.31 -7.39 -2.00
CA PRO A 95 -2.99 -7.65 -3.40
C PRO A 95 -2.13 -6.50 -3.96
N LEU A 96 -1.22 -6.85 -4.85
CA LEU A 96 -0.48 -5.88 -5.64
C LEU A 96 -1.24 -5.65 -6.95
N VAL A 97 -1.63 -4.41 -7.21
CA VAL A 97 -2.18 -4.00 -8.51
C VAL A 97 -1.10 -3.29 -9.29
N LEU A 98 -0.94 -3.63 -10.57
CA LEU A 98 -0.01 -2.95 -11.46
C LEU A 98 -0.68 -2.72 -12.81
N GLY A 99 -0.14 -1.78 -13.58
CA GLY A 99 -0.67 -1.45 -14.89
C GLY A 99 -0.12 -0.17 -15.44
N LEU A 100 -0.83 0.36 -16.43
CA LEU A 100 -0.60 1.68 -17.03
C LEU A 100 -1.94 2.31 -17.39
N CYS A 101 -2.15 3.54 -16.94
CA CYS A 101 -3.36 4.30 -17.18
C CYS A 101 -3.03 5.70 -17.72
N ARG A 102 -3.94 6.26 -18.52
CA ARG A 102 -3.99 7.69 -18.80
C ARG A 102 -4.96 8.36 -17.85
N TYR A 103 -4.63 9.56 -17.42
CA TYR A 103 -5.44 10.35 -16.51
C TYR A 103 -5.81 11.68 -17.17
N PRO A 104 -6.90 12.33 -16.75
CA PRO A 104 -7.19 13.68 -17.23
C PRO A 104 -6.09 14.63 -16.77
N ALA A 105 -5.66 15.56 -17.63
CA ALA A 105 -4.66 16.57 -17.28
C ALA A 105 -5.14 17.50 -16.15
N THR A 106 -6.46 17.71 -16.05
CA THR A 106 -7.07 18.54 -15.03
C THR A 106 -8.32 17.91 -14.44
N VAL A 107 -8.58 18.16 -13.16
CA VAL A 107 -9.79 17.75 -12.44
C VAL A 107 -10.46 18.93 -11.76
N LYS A 108 -11.77 18.88 -11.56
CA LYS A 108 -12.54 19.97 -10.94
C LYS A 108 -12.32 19.97 -9.43
N ALA A 109 -12.03 21.14 -8.86
CA ALA A 109 -11.90 21.31 -7.41
C ALA A 109 -13.25 21.11 -6.69
N PRO A 110 -13.25 20.72 -5.40
CA PRO A 110 -14.48 20.56 -4.64
C PRO A 110 -15.23 21.90 -4.52
N GLY A 111 -16.52 21.90 -4.85
CA GLY A 111 -17.42 23.02 -4.54
C GLY A 111 -17.25 24.30 -5.37
N GLY A 112 -16.52 24.30 -6.48
CA GLY A 112 -16.34 25.50 -7.32
C GLY A 112 -15.95 25.22 -8.77
N ASP A 113 -15.74 26.26 -9.57
CA ASP A 113 -15.39 26.18 -11.00
C ASP A 113 -13.87 26.22 -11.27
N THR A 114 -13.07 26.01 -10.23
CA THR A 114 -11.60 25.95 -10.37
C THR A 114 -11.16 24.56 -10.84
N TRP A 115 -10.19 24.54 -11.75
CA TRP A 115 -9.57 23.32 -12.27
C TRP A 115 -8.17 23.16 -11.68
N LEU A 116 -7.85 21.95 -11.24
CA LEU A 116 -6.58 21.56 -10.66
C LEU A 116 -5.81 20.73 -11.68
N SER A 117 -4.50 20.94 -11.81
CA SER A 117 -3.65 19.98 -12.53
C SER A 117 -3.65 18.65 -11.79
N SER A 118 -3.77 17.55 -12.52
CA SER A 118 -3.65 16.20 -11.95
C SER A 118 -2.22 15.77 -11.68
N GLY A 119 -1.24 16.49 -12.24
CA GLY A 119 0.17 16.08 -12.27
C GLY A 119 0.39 14.77 -13.04
N LYS A 120 -0.53 14.41 -13.95
CA LYS A 120 -0.53 13.19 -14.79
C LYS A 120 -0.90 13.51 -16.24
N ASP A 121 -0.61 14.73 -16.67
CA ASP A 121 -1.00 15.35 -17.93
C ASP A 121 -0.28 14.79 -19.15
N GLU A 122 0.87 14.14 -18.97
CA GLU A 122 1.63 13.55 -20.07
C GLU A 122 2.02 12.10 -19.79
N GLY A 123 1.70 11.20 -20.71
CA GLY A 123 2.17 9.81 -20.64
C GLY A 123 1.18 8.83 -20.04
N TRP A 124 1.71 7.67 -19.70
CA TRP A 124 1.01 6.59 -19.02
C TRP A 124 1.58 6.46 -17.62
N HIS A 125 0.69 6.34 -16.64
CA HIS A 125 1.05 6.36 -15.24
C HIS A 125 0.36 5.22 -14.50
N PHE A 126 1.00 4.76 -13.44
CA PHE A 126 0.34 3.95 -12.43
C PHE A 126 0.98 4.18 -11.07
N LEU A 127 0.16 4.16 -10.03
CA LEU A 127 0.62 4.19 -8.65
C LEU A 127 0.01 3.01 -7.93
N ALA A 128 0.86 2.09 -7.47
CA ALA A 128 0.45 1.00 -6.60
C ALA A 128 0.90 1.27 -5.17
N SER A 129 0.10 0.79 -4.22
CA SER A 129 0.47 0.63 -2.82
C SER A 129 0.07 -0.77 -2.40
N CYS A 130 0.97 -1.49 -1.75
CA CYS A 130 0.72 -2.86 -1.28
C CYS A 130 1.33 -3.07 0.11
N LYS A 131 0.48 -3.30 1.12
CA LYS A 131 0.95 -3.71 2.44
C LYS A 131 1.22 -5.20 2.49
N THR A 132 2.45 -5.54 2.85
CA THR A 132 2.89 -6.94 2.98
C THR A 132 3.05 -7.35 4.44
N GLN A 133 3.00 -6.41 5.39
CA GLN A 133 3.29 -6.65 6.81
C GLN A 133 2.57 -7.88 7.39
N TYR A 134 1.25 -8.00 7.19
CA TYR A 134 0.48 -9.07 7.83
C TYR A 134 0.77 -10.46 7.28
N ALA A 135 1.53 -10.60 6.19
CA ALA A 135 2.04 -11.91 5.77
C ALA A 135 2.98 -12.51 6.84
N SER A 136 3.55 -11.69 7.73
CA SER A 136 4.37 -12.18 8.84
C SER A 136 3.58 -12.92 9.91
N LEU A 137 2.25 -12.77 9.95
CA LEU A 137 1.37 -13.58 10.82
C LEU A 137 1.49 -15.08 10.50
N HIS A 138 1.99 -15.40 9.31
CA HIS A 138 2.21 -16.76 8.82
C HIS A 138 3.69 -17.15 8.79
N GLY A 139 4.54 -16.39 9.49
CA GLY A 139 5.96 -16.64 9.62
C GLY A 139 6.83 -15.81 8.66
N TRP A 140 8.13 -15.79 8.96
CA TRP A 140 9.11 -15.01 8.21
C TRP A 140 9.17 -15.39 6.73
N GLU A 141 9.18 -16.69 6.40
CA GLU A 141 9.27 -17.13 5.01
C GLU A 141 8.08 -16.71 4.17
N GLN A 142 6.87 -16.69 4.74
CA GLN A 142 5.67 -16.23 4.04
C GLN A 142 5.74 -14.72 3.77
N PHE A 143 6.12 -13.92 4.77
CA PHE A 143 6.35 -12.48 4.60
C PHE A 143 7.44 -12.18 3.56
N ARG A 144 8.60 -12.82 3.71
CA ARG A 144 9.74 -12.68 2.81
C ARG A 144 9.34 -13.02 1.38
N ARG A 145 8.65 -14.14 1.17
CA ARG A 145 8.14 -14.54 -0.16
C ARG A 145 7.25 -13.45 -0.77
N CYS A 146 6.21 -13.01 -0.05
CA CYS A 146 5.29 -11.98 -0.54
C CYS A 146 6.01 -10.68 -0.90
N HIS A 147 6.86 -10.19 0.01
CA HIS A 147 7.53 -8.90 -0.14
C HIS A 147 8.53 -8.91 -1.29
N LEU A 148 9.38 -9.94 -1.37
CA LEU A 148 10.34 -10.09 -2.46
C LEU A 148 9.63 -10.27 -3.80
N ALA A 149 8.54 -11.03 -3.86
CA ALA A 149 7.76 -11.19 -5.07
C ALA A 149 7.14 -9.85 -5.53
N ALA A 150 6.62 -9.03 -4.61
CA ALA A 150 6.08 -7.72 -4.95
C ALA A 150 7.13 -6.81 -5.62
N VAL A 151 8.34 -6.77 -5.04
CA VAL A 151 9.47 -6.00 -5.59
C VAL A 151 9.92 -6.56 -6.93
N ASP A 152 10.06 -7.87 -7.06
CA ASP A 152 10.50 -8.49 -8.31
C ASP A 152 9.48 -8.30 -9.44
N ILE A 153 8.17 -8.39 -9.15
CA ILE A 153 7.12 -8.07 -10.13
C ILE A 153 7.20 -6.59 -10.52
N ALA A 154 7.35 -5.68 -9.56
CA ALA A 154 7.48 -4.25 -9.86
C ALA A 154 8.67 -3.97 -10.81
N LEU A 155 9.85 -4.51 -10.48
CA LEU A 155 11.07 -4.35 -11.29
C LEU A 155 11.02 -5.06 -12.63
N ALA A 156 10.19 -6.10 -12.79
CA ALA A 156 9.98 -6.73 -14.08
C ALA A 156 9.52 -5.71 -15.14
N GLY A 157 8.80 -4.65 -14.73
CA GLY A 157 8.41 -3.55 -15.59
C GLY A 157 9.59 -2.81 -16.24
N GLU A 158 10.71 -2.65 -15.52
CA GLU A 158 11.93 -1.99 -16.05
C GLU A 158 12.49 -2.76 -17.26
N SER A 159 12.46 -4.09 -17.21
CA SER A 159 12.91 -4.94 -18.32
C SER A 159 12.05 -4.79 -19.59
N LEU A 160 10.88 -4.17 -19.47
CA LEU A 160 9.94 -3.89 -20.55
C LEU A 160 10.07 -2.45 -21.07
N GLY A 161 11.02 -1.67 -20.54
CA GLY A 161 11.22 -0.27 -20.90
C GLY A 161 10.33 0.71 -20.13
N LEU A 162 9.74 0.29 -19.02
CA LEU A 162 8.99 1.17 -18.13
C LEU A 162 9.95 1.87 -17.17
N GLU A 163 9.64 3.11 -16.80
CA GLU A 163 10.28 3.78 -15.68
C GLU A 163 9.56 3.33 -14.39
N VAL A 164 10.29 2.66 -13.50
CA VAL A 164 9.74 2.16 -12.23
C VAL A 164 10.49 2.80 -11.07
N ARG A 165 9.75 3.41 -10.15
CA ARG A 165 10.27 3.89 -8.87
C ARG A 165 9.57 3.13 -7.75
N ILE A 166 10.38 2.56 -6.87
CA ILE A 166 9.90 1.79 -5.72
C ILE A 166 10.33 2.51 -4.45
N GLU A 167 9.37 2.82 -3.59
CA GLU A 167 9.60 3.26 -2.22
C GLU A 167 9.18 2.12 -1.29
N ASP A 168 10.16 1.56 -0.59
CA ASP A 168 9.98 0.39 0.25
C ASP A 168 10.23 0.77 1.72
N GLU A 169 9.14 0.85 2.50
CA GLU A 169 9.21 1.12 3.93
C GLU A 169 9.90 0.00 4.73
N GLY A 170 10.04 -1.19 4.14
CA GLY A 170 10.78 -2.30 4.72
C GLY A 170 12.29 -2.16 4.61
N GLY A 171 12.79 -1.31 3.68
CA GLY A 171 14.22 -1.14 3.44
C GLY A 171 14.89 -2.37 2.83
N TYR A 172 14.12 -3.29 2.23
CA TYR A 172 14.67 -4.32 1.36
C TYR A 172 15.22 -3.69 0.08
N TRP A 173 14.41 -2.90 -0.63
CA TRP A 173 14.84 -2.17 -1.83
C TRP A 173 15.41 -0.78 -1.47
N PRO A 174 16.47 -0.27 -2.14
CA PRO A 174 17.16 -0.80 -3.32
C PRO A 174 18.29 -1.80 -3.07
N GLY A 175 18.75 -1.95 -1.82
CA GLY A 175 19.92 -2.77 -1.49
C GLY A 175 19.70 -4.28 -1.46
N ARG A 176 18.48 -4.75 -1.69
CA ARG A 176 18.00 -6.12 -1.41
C ARG A 176 18.38 -6.61 0.00
N ASN A 177 18.24 -5.73 0.99
CA ASN A 177 18.69 -5.97 2.36
C ASN A 177 17.63 -6.69 3.21
N GLU A 178 17.68 -8.01 3.22
CA GLU A 178 16.74 -8.83 4.01
C GLU A 178 16.88 -8.64 5.53
N VAL A 179 18.07 -8.25 6.02
CA VAL A 179 18.28 -7.98 7.44
C VAL A 179 17.51 -6.72 7.85
N ALA A 180 17.59 -5.67 7.03
CA ALA A 180 16.80 -4.45 7.23
C ALA A 180 15.29 -4.74 7.15
N LEU A 181 14.87 -5.53 6.16
CA LEU A 181 13.48 -5.96 5.99
C LEU A 181 12.94 -6.69 7.22
N ARG A 182 13.72 -7.63 7.75
CA ARG A 182 13.37 -8.38 8.95
C ARG A 182 13.25 -7.49 10.17
N ALA A 183 14.22 -6.62 10.39
CA ALA A 183 14.17 -5.66 11.49
C ALA A 183 12.98 -4.69 11.36
N ALA A 184 12.61 -4.31 10.13
CA ALA A 184 11.49 -3.42 9.84
C ALA A 184 10.14 -4.07 10.16
N VAL A 185 9.90 -5.31 9.72
CA VAL A 185 8.65 -6.01 10.02
C VAL A 185 8.54 -6.34 11.51
N GLU A 186 9.64 -6.74 12.16
CA GLU A 186 9.64 -7.02 13.61
C GLU A 186 9.36 -5.75 14.43
N ARG A 187 9.92 -4.61 14.05
CA ARG A 187 9.61 -3.31 14.66
C ARG A 187 8.14 -2.94 14.46
N MET A 188 7.63 -3.02 13.23
CA MET A 188 6.25 -2.64 12.93
C MET A 188 5.25 -3.55 13.66
N ASN A 189 5.52 -4.85 13.75
CA ASN A 189 4.69 -5.78 14.50
C ASN A 189 4.64 -5.45 16.00
N ARG A 190 5.76 -5.06 16.62
CA ARG A 190 5.77 -4.56 18.00
C ARG A 190 4.93 -3.30 18.16
N LEU A 191 5.11 -2.31 17.28
CA LEU A 191 4.34 -1.05 17.34
C LEU A 191 2.84 -1.29 17.23
N VAL A 192 2.41 -2.10 16.26
CA VAL A 192 1.00 -2.39 16.02
C VAL A 192 0.44 -3.27 17.15
N ALA A 193 1.20 -4.23 17.68
CA ALA A 193 0.79 -5.05 18.82
C ALA A 193 0.59 -4.20 20.08
N GLY A 194 1.57 -3.35 20.42
CA GLY A 194 1.47 -2.47 21.58
C GLY A 194 0.32 -1.46 21.48
N LEU A 195 0.04 -0.94 20.28
CA LEU A 195 -1.13 -0.08 20.06
C LEU A 195 -2.45 -0.85 20.23
N ALA A 196 -2.54 -2.03 19.62
CA ALA A 196 -3.76 -2.85 19.68
C ALA A 196 -4.05 -3.30 21.11
N GLY A 197 -3.03 -3.73 21.84
CA GLY A 197 -3.12 -4.11 23.25
C GLY A 197 -3.57 -2.96 24.15
N ALA A 198 -2.92 -1.80 24.05
CA ALA A 198 -3.29 -0.61 24.82
C ALA A 198 -4.72 -0.12 24.55
N LEU A 199 -5.19 -0.23 23.29
CA LEU A 199 -6.57 0.09 22.94
C LEU A 199 -7.54 -0.95 23.52
N LYS A 200 -7.21 -2.24 23.43
CA LYS A 200 -8.04 -3.33 23.96
C LYS A 200 -8.23 -3.18 25.47
N ASP A 201 -7.15 -2.95 26.22
CA ASP A 201 -7.20 -2.72 27.66
C ASP A 201 -8.09 -1.50 28.00
N ALA A 202 -7.95 -0.41 27.23
CA ALA A 202 -8.76 0.78 27.44
C ALA A 202 -10.26 0.56 27.15
N THR A 203 -10.60 -0.26 26.16
CA THR A 203 -12.00 -0.61 25.87
C THR A 203 -12.59 -1.57 26.89
N ASP A 204 -11.80 -2.52 27.39
CA ASP A 204 -12.20 -3.47 28.42
C ASP A 204 -12.44 -2.75 29.77
N GLU A 205 -11.64 -1.72 30.09
CA GLU A 205 -11.84 -0.86 31.27
C GLU A 205 -13.12 0.00 31.19
N ASP A 206 -13.47 0.50 30.00
CA ASP A 206 -14.65 1.35 29.79
C ASP A 206 -15.96 0.54 29.71
N GLY A 207 -15.89 -0.74 29.29
CA GLY A 207 -17.01 -1.69 29.27
C GLY A 207 -18.19 -1.32 28.35
N LYS A 208 -18.07 -0.21 27.61
CA LYS A 208 -19.11 0.35 26.73
C LYS A 208 -18.65 0.49 25.28
N SER A 209 -17.35 0.52 25.07
CA SER A 209 -16.75 0.64 23.75
C SER A 209 -16.73 -0.71 23.02
N PRO A 210 -16.93 -0.75 21.69
CA PRO A 210 -16.82 -1.99 20.92
C PRO A 210 -15.41 -2.57 21.03
N SER A 211 -15.31 -3.90 21.00
CA SER A 211 -14.02 -4.61 21.06
C SER A 211 -13.11 -4.21 19.91
N VAL A 212 -11.83 -4.00 20.20
CA VAL A 212 -10.82 -3.66 19.20
C VAL A 212 -10.58 -4.85 18.28
N GLU A 213 -10.86 -4.68 16.98
CA GLU A 213 -10.52 -5.65 15.95
C GLU A 213 -9.19 -5.25 15.28
N SER A 214 -8.17 -6.11 15.40
CA SER A 214 -6.88 -5.90 14.74
C SER A 214 -6.23 -7.24 14.40
N PRO A 215 -5.80 -7.47 13.14
CA PRO A 215 -5.15 -8.72 12.74
C PRO A 215 -3.90 -9.08 13.55
N ILE A 216 -3.22 -8.09 14.16
CA ILE A 216 -2.04 -8.33 14.99
C ILE A 216 -2.37 -9.12 16.26
N LEU A 217 -3.62 -9.06 16.75
CA LEU A 217 -4.06 -9.78 17.94
C LEU A 217 -3.99 -11.30 17.74
N GLU A 218 -4.04 -11.76 16.48
CA GLU A 218 -3.89 -13.17 16.10
C GLU A 218 -2.42 -13.58 15.89
N HIS A 219 -1.46 -12.67 16.09
CA HIS A 219 -0.04 -12.98 15.88
C HIS A 219 0.43 -14.05 16.90
N PRO A 220 1.11 -15.14 16.49
CA PRO A 220 1.52 -16.21 17.41
C PRO A 220 2.42 -15.74 18.57
N ALA A 221 3.19 -14.68 18.32
CA ALA A 221 4.04 -14.00 19.31
C ALA A 221 3.42 -12.72 19.90
N PHE A 222 2.10 -12.51 19.81
CA PHE A 222 1.43 -11.27 20.21
C PHE A 222 1.82 -10.80 21.62
N GLU A 223 1.62 -11.65 22.63
CA GLU A 223 1.95 -11.34 24.04
C GLU A 223 3.40 -10.86 24.22
N ARG A 224 4.34 -11.51 23.52
CA ARG A 224 5.75 -11.12 23.54
C ARG A 224 5.95 -9.77 22.84
N LEU A 225 5.36 -9.57 21.67
CA LEU A 225 5.47 -8.33 20.90
C LEU A 225 4.87 -7.14 21.64
N GLU A 226 3.77 -7.34 22.34
CA GLU A 226 3.14 -6.34 23.20
C GLU A 226 4.04 -5.98 24.39
N ALA A 227 4.57 -6.99 25.10
CA ALA A 227 5.50 -6.76 26.21
C ALA A 227 6.78 -6.04 25.75
N GLU A 228 7.39 -6.50 24.65
CA GLU A 228 8.56 -5.84 24.03
C GLU A 228 8.24 -4.42 23.55
N ALA A 229 7.00 -4.18 23.11
CA ALA A 229 6.56 -2.84 22.79
C ALA A 229 6.55 -1.98 24.06
N GLN A 230 5.98 -2.43 25.17
CA GLN A 230 5.87 -1.65 26.42
C GLN A 230 7.21 -1.12 26.95
N ASP A 231 8.31 -1.82 26.68
CA ASP A 231 9.68 -1.45 27.07
C ASP A 231 10.39 -0.52 26.05
N SER A 232 9.77 -0.26 24.89
CA SER A 232 10.34 0.59 23.85
C SER A 232 10.02 2.09 24.02
N GLU A 233 10.92 2.95 23.54
CA GLU A 233 10.70 4.41 23.51
C GLU A 233 9.44 4.78 22.70
N ASP A 234 9.17 4.03 21.63
CA ASP A 234 8.00 4.24 20.78
C ASP A 234 6.69 3.95 21.51
N ALA A 235 6.62 2.93 22.36
CA ALA A 235 5.43 2.68 23.17
C ALA A 235 5.24 3.70 24.29
N ARG A 236 6.32 4.29 24.81
CA ARG A 236 6.19 5.43 25.73
C ARG A 236 5.52 6.61 25.02
N LYS A 237 5.99 6.96 23.82
CA LYS A 237 5.37 8.01 22.99
C LYS A 237 3.92 7.71 22.64
N LEU A 238 3.63 6.46 22.31
CA LEU A 238 2.28 6.01 21.98
C LEU A 238 1.32 6.11 23.18
N ARG A 239 1.80 5.73 24.37
CA ARG A 239 1.05 5.84 25.63
C ARG A 239 0.81 7.29 26.02
N ASP A 240 1.80 8.16 25.85
CA ASP A 240 1.65 9.60 26.06
C ASP A 240 0.60 10.20 25.12
N ALA A 241 0.60 9.79 23.83
CA ALA A 241 -0.41 10.20 22.87
C ALA A 241 -1.83 9.70 23.23
N LEU A 242 -1.98 8.42 23.61
CA LEU A 242 -3.25 7.86 24.07
C LEU A 242 -3.78 8.57 25.32
N ASN A 243 -2.90 8.88 26.27
CA ASN A 243 -3.25 9.63 27.48
C ASN A 243 -3.67 11.07 27.17
N ALA A 244 -3.05 11.71 26.17
CA ALA A 244 -3.46 13.03 25.70
C ALA A 244 -4.86 13.00 25.06
N VAL A 245 -5.17 11.98 24.26
CA VAL A 245 -6.52 11.79 23.67
C VAL A 245 -7.56 11.56 24.76
N LYS A 246 -7.29 10.72 25.77
CA LYS A 246 -8.18 10.51 26.93
C LYS A 246 -8.44 11.80 27.73
N LYS A 247 -7.48 12.74 27.78
CA LYS A 247 -7.64 14.04 28.46
C LYS A 247 -8.41 15.07 27.64
N GLY A 248 -8.33 15.03 26.31
CA GLY A 248 -9.05 15.93 25.42
C GLY A 248 -10.52 15.56 25.19
N ALA A 249 -10.91 14.32 25.50
CA ALA A 249 -12.28 13.82 25.38
C ALA A 249 -13.15 14.01 26.64
N ARG A 250 -12.65 14.72 27.66
CA ARG A 250 -13.38 15.04 28.90
C ARG A 250 -13.82 16.50 28.95
#